data_AF-A0A661TP65-F1
#
_entry.id   AF-A0A661TP65-F1
#
_cell.length_a   1.000
_cell.length_b   1.000
_cell.length_c   1.000
_cell.angle_alpha   90.00
_cell.angle_beta   90.00
_cell.angle_gamma   90.00
#
_symmetry.space_group_name_H-M   'P 1'
#
loop_
_entity.id
_entity.type
_entity.pdbx_description
1 polymer ?
#
loop_
_entity_poly.entity_id
_entity_poly.type
_entity_poly.pdbx_seq_one_letter_code
_entity_poly.pdbx_strand_id
1 'polypeptide(L)' 'MDYPFLVLNGENESKSVHYHAKEIKKLIQNCESKIISNAGHTSNLENPEEFNKVLEKFLKGVGLWLYSL' A
#
# COMPACT_ATOMS: atom_id res chain seq x y z
N MET A 1 4.01 3.45 -18.75
CA MET A 1 3.38 2.14 -18.52
C MET A 1 2.17 2.37 -17.65
N ASP A 2 1.01 1.87 -18.06
CA ASP A 2 -0.25 2.07 -17.35
C ASP A 2 -0.57 0.81 -16.55
N TYR A 3 -0.01 0.70 -15.35
CA TYR A 3 -0.27 -0.38 -14.42
C TYR A 3 -0.68 0.21 -13.07
N PRO A 4 -1.63 -0.42 -12.37
CA PRO A 4 -1.98 0.01 -11.03
C PRO A 4 -0.81 -0.22 -10.08
N PHE A 5 -0.54 0.77 -9.23
CA PHE A 5 0.58 0.74 -8.29
C PHE A 5 0.10 1.01 -6.86
N LEU A 6 0.58 0.23 -5.90
CA LEU A 6 0.26 0.42 -4.48
C LEU A 6 1.53 0.55 -3.66
N VAL A 7 1.64 1.64 -2.89
CA VAL A 7 2.69 1.85 -1.89
C VAL A 7 2.08 1.74 -0.49
N LEU A 8 2.60 0.84 0.33
CA LEU A 8 2.22 0.66 1.73
C LEU A 8 3.42 0.96 2.63
N ASN A 9 3.20 1.78 3.66
CA ASN A 9 4.17 2.01 4.74
C ASN A 9 3.47 1.95 6.09
N GLY A 10 4.18 1.60 7.15
CA GLY A 10 3.67 1.76 8.51
C GLY A 10 3.66 3.22 8.96
N GLU A 11 2.76 3.58 9.87
CA GLU A 11 2.66 4.90 10.52
C GLU A 11 3.93 5.33 11.26
N ASN A 12 4.67 4.36 11.83
CA ASN A 12 5.87 4.58 12.61
C ASN A 12 7.16 4.55 11.77
N GLU A 13 7.03 4.60 10.45
CA GLU A 13 8.17 4.70 9.54
C GLU A 13 8.90 6.05 9.66
N SER A 14 10.13 6.08 9.16
CA SER A 14 10.91 7.32 9.14
C SER A 14 10.25 8.38 8.24
N LYS A 15 10.45 9.67 8.56
CA LYS A 15 9.99 10.79 7.72
C LYS A 15 10.49 10.69 6.28
N SER A 16 11.71 10.16 6.07
CA SER A 16 12.26 9.90 4.74
C SER A 16 11.45 8.89 3.95
N VAL A 17 10.99 7.81 4.57
CA VAL A 17 10.16 6.79 3.90
C VAL A 17 8.82 7.40 3.46
N HIS A 18 8.17 8.18 4.33
CA HIS A 18 6.94 8.90 3.94
C HIS A 18 7.17 9.94 2.83
N TYR A 19 8.32 10.63 2.84
CA TYR A 19 8.69 11.54 1.76
C TYR A 19 8.85 10.78 0.44
N HIS A 20 9.58 9.67 0.42
CA HIS A 20 9.74 8.86 -0.79
C HIS A 20 8.40 8.33 -1.32
N ALA A 21 7.51 7.85 -0.45
CA ALA A 21 6.17 7.41 -0.85
C ALA A 21 5.36 8.53 -1.53
N LYS A 22 5.48 9.77 -1.02
CA LYS A 22 4.85 10.95 -1.62
C LYS A 22 5.44 11.26 -3.00
N GLU A 23 6.75 11.18 -3.17
CA GLU A 23 7.39 11.42 -4.47
C GLU A 23 7.06 10.31 -5.48
N ILE A 24 7.03 9.05 -5.06
CA ILE A 24 6.58 7.93 -5.90
C ILE A 24 5.17 8.18 -6.43
N LYS A 25 4.23 8.57 -5.54
CA LYS A 25 2.85 8.86 -5.93
C LYS A 25 2.71 10.02 -6.93
N LYS A 26 3.62 11.00 -6.90
CA LYS A 26 3.64 12.11 -7.87
C LYS A 26 4.15 11.67 -9.25
N LEU A 27 5.12 10.75 -9.27
CA LEU A 27 5.83 10.35 -10.49
C LEU A 27 5.15 9.18 -11.21
N ILE A 28 4.47 8.30 -10.49
CA ILE A 28 3.80 7.12 -11.05
C ILE A 28 2.30 7.41 -11.24
N GLN A 29 1.85 7.36 -12.49
CA GLN A 29 0.44 7.40 -12.83
C GLN A 29 -0.29 6.16 -12.26
N ASN A 30 -1.54 6.33 -11.82
CA ASN A 30 -2.35 5.25 -11.21
C ASN A 30 -1.73 4.62 -9.95
N CYS A 31 -1.04 5.45 -9.15
CA CYS A 31 -0.49 5.06 -7.86
C CYS A 31 -1.40 5.42 -6.67
N GLU A 32 -1.75 4.40 -5.90
CA GLU A 32 -2.27 4.55 -4.55
C GLU A 32 -1.13 4.48 -3.52
N SER A 33 -1.26 5.27 -2.46
CA SER A 33 -0.38 5.19 -1.30
C SER A 33 -1.23 5.22 -0.03
N LYS A 34 -0.95 4.28 0.89
CA LYS A 34 -1.65 4.10 2.16
C LYS A 34 -0.66 3.91 3.30
N ILE A 35 -1.09 4.31 4.49
CA ILE A 35 -0.37 4.14 5.74
C ILE A 35 -1.12 3.09 6.57
N ILE A 36 -0.39 2.13 7.10
CA ILE A 36 -0.89 1.11 8.02
C ILE A 36 -0.69 1.61 9.46
N SER A 37 -1.77 1.70 10.23
CA SER A 37 -1.74 2.23 11.59
C SER A 37 -1.02 1.29 12.56
N ASN A 38 -0.38 1.87 13.59
CA ASN A 38 0.36 1.13 14.63
C ASN A 38 1.42 0.15 14.07
N ALA A 39 2.04 0.47 12.93
CA ALA A 39 3.01 -0.39 12.27
C ALA A 39 4.24 0.42 11.81
N GLY A 40 5.39 -0.23 11.65
CA GLY A 40 6.62 0.32 11.10
C GLY A 40 6.99 -0.37 9.79
N HIS A 41 8.26 -0.79 9.69
CA HIS A 41 8.84 -1.35 8.47
C HIS A 41 8.16 -2.66 8.03
N THR A 42 7.77 -3.48 8.99
CA THR A 42 7.18 -4.81 8.77
C THR A 42 5.66 -4.76 8.95
N SER A 43 5.02 -3.77 8.32
CA SER A 43 3.58 -3.51 8.52
C SER A 43 2.65 -4.68 8.20
N ASN A 44 3.07 -5.59 7.32
CA ASN A 44 2.38 -6.84 7.03
C ASN A 44 2.38 -7.84 8.19
N LEU A 45 3.32 -7.72 9.14
CA LEU A 45 3.41 -8.56 10.34
C LEU A 45 2.86 -7.83 11.58
N GLU A 46 3.07 -6.52 11.66
CA GLU A 46 2.70 -5.72 12.83
C GLU A 46 1.20 -5.41 12.88
N ASN A 47 0.57 -5.18 11.73
CA ASN A 47 -0.87 -5.01 11.61
C ASN A 47 -1.39 -5.73 10.34
N PRO A 48 -1.39 -7.08 10.35
CA PRO A 48 -1.75 -7.89 9.19
C PRO A 48 -3.20 -7.69 8.77
N GLU A 49 -4.11 -7.38 9.69
CA GLU A 49 -5.52 -7.18 9.38
C GLU A 49 -5.73 -5.94 8.50
N GLU A 50 -5.20 -4.79 8.89
CA GLU A 50 -5.31 -3.57 8.09
C GLU A 50 -4.52 -3.70 6.79
N PHE A 51 -3.30 -4.25 6.84
CA PHE A 51 -2.48 -4.49 5.66
C PHE A 51 -3.23 -5.32 4.61
N ASN A 52 -3.79 -6.47 5.02
CA ASN A 52 -4.54 -7.34 4.13
C ASN A 52 -5.78 -6.61 3.61
N LYS A 53 -6.57 -5.94 4.46
CA LYS A 53 -7.75 -5.19 4.03
C LYS A 53 -7.44 -4.16 2.94
N VAL A 54 -6.32 -3.45 3.06
CA VAL A 54 -5.87 -2.49 2.03
C VAL A 54 -5.46 -3.21 0.76
N LEU A 55 -4.67 -4.28 0.87
CA LEU A 55 -4.20 -5.07 -0.27
C LEU A 55 -5.36 -5.73 -1.03
N GLU A 56 -6.31 -6.36 -0.33
CA GLU A 56 -7.51 -6.96 -0.92
C GLU A 56 -8.33 -5.92 -1.67
N LYS A 57 -8.56 -4.75 -1.06
CA LYS A 57 -9.33 -3.67 -1.68
C LYS A 57 -8.67 -3.21 -2.98
N PHE A 58 -7.36 -3.00 -2.96
CA PHE A 58 -6.60 -2.60 -4.14
C PHE A 58 -6.70 -3.65 -5.25
N LEU A 59 -6.41 -4.91 -4.92
CA LEU A 59 -6.39 -6.00 -5.87
C LEU A 59 -7.80 -6.31 -6.44
N LYS A 60 -8.87 -6.20 -5.64
CA LYS A 60 -10.27 -6.25 -6.11
C LYS A 60 -10.58 -5.11 -7.07
N GLY A 61 -10.11 -3.90 -6.78
CA GLY A 61 -10.27 -2.72 -7.64
C GLY A 61 -9.62 -2.84 -9.01
N VAL A 62 -8.56 -3.65 -9.14
CA VAL A 62 -7.84 -3.87 -10.41
C VAL A 62 -8.23 -5.16 -11.13
N GLY A 63 -9.26 -5.86 -10.64
CA GLY A 63 -9.79 -7.08 -11.28
C GLY A 63 -8.94 -8.34 -11.08
N LEU A 64 -7.98 -8.34 -10.14
CA LEU A 64 -7.09 -9.48 -9.89
C LEU A 64 -7.63 -10.44 -8.80
N TRP A 65 -8.85 -10.25 -8.32
CA TRP A 65 -9.54 -11.12 -7.33
C TRP A 65 -10.64 -11.98 -7.96
N LEU A 66 -10.39 -12.58 -9.13
CA LEU A 66 -11.39 -13.39 -9.82
C LEU A 66 -11.44 -14.87 -9.40
N TYR A 67 -10.63 -15.31 -8.43
CA TYR A 67 -10.53 -16.73 -8.05
C TYR A 67 -10.33 -17.01 -6.55
N SER A 68 -11.11 -16.34 -5.69
CA SER A 68 -11.26 -16.83 -4.30
C SER A 68 -12.50 -17.72 -4.24
N LEU A 69 -12.29 -19.03 -4.40
CA LEU A 69 -13.23 -20.09 -4.04
C LEU A 69 -13.48 -20.11 -2.53
#